data_AF-A0A8T3P532-F1
#
_entry.id   AF-A0A8T3P532-F1
#
_cell.length_a   1.000
_cell.length_b   1.000
_cell.length_c   1.000
_cell.angle_alpha   90.00
_cell.angle_beta   90.00
_cell.angle_gamma   90.00
#
_symmetry.space_group_name_H-M   'P 1'
#
loop_
_entity.id
_entity.type
_entity.pdbx_description
1 polymer ?
#
loop_
_entity_poly.entity_id
_entity_poly.type
_entity_poly.pdbx_seq_one_letter_code
_entity_poly.pdbx_strand_id
1 'polypeptide(L)'
;MRSVVEAARSQHDFELALKREARFAEQARRDRILLATFTSEEDIKFVRDDRLAALNSTIMITQEKLAELQLQQADLEAQAQSRVDTKQPVPAVVREGVERLSASVSILKASLTSSQSEKRTLKKAFAADLGRYRHLKAQ
;
A
#
# COMPACT_ATOMS: atom_id res chain seq x y z
N MET A 1 46.35 -20.76 16.90
CA MET A 1 44.88 -20.57 16.98
C MET A 1 44.42 -19.20 17.52
N ARG A 2 45.14 -18.51 18.43
CA ARG A 2 44.76 -17.14 18.90
C ARG A 2 44.70 -16.06 17.80
N SER A 3 45.64 -16.07 16.85
CA SER A 3 45.76 -15.01 15.83
C SER A 3 44.61 -14.97 14.80
N VAL A 4 43.92 -16.09 14.54
CA VAL A 4 42.79 -16.14 13.59
C VAL A 4 41.52 -15.53 14.21
N VAL A 5 41.34 -15.69 15.52
CA VAL A 5 40.18 -15.14 16.26
C VAL A 5 40.30 -13.62 16.42
N GLU A 6 41.51 -13.08 16.63
CA GLU A 6 41.75 -11.64 16.69
C GLU A 6 41.59 -10.96 15.32
N ALA A 7 42.06 -11.59 14.23
CA ALA A 7 41.84 -11.09 12.87
C ALA A 7 40.35 -11.08 12.49
N ALA A 8 39.59 -12.11 12.86
CA ALA A 8 38.15 -12.18 12.59
C ALA A 8 37.34 -11.12 13.37
N ARG A 9 37.72 -10.80 14.62
CA ARG A 9 37.10 -9.73 15.41
C ARG A 9 37.39 -8.35 14.81
N SER A 10 38.63 -8.09 14.42
CA SER A 10 39.01 -6.83 13.77
C SER A 10 38.33 -6.62 12.42
N GLN A 11 38.11 -7.68 11.63
CA GLN A 11 37.34 -7.59 10.39
C GLN A 11 35.86 -7.31 10.63
N HIS A 12 35.26 -7.96 11.64
CA HIS A 12 33.87 -7.73 12.01
C HIS A 12 33.63 -6.29 12.50
N ASP A 13 34.51 -5.77 13.36
CA ASP A 13 34.41 -4.41 13.88
C ASP A 13 34.55 -3.36 12.77
N PHE A 14 35.45 -3.60 11.81
CA PHE A 14 35.60 -2.76 10.62
C PHE A 14 34.35 -2.78 9.74
N GLU A 15 33.77 -3.96 9.49
CA GLU A 15 32.52 -4.09 8.73
C GLU A 15 31.34 -3.39 9.43
N LEU A 16 31.25 -3.49 10.75
CA LEU A 16 30.26 -2.77 11.55
C LEU A 16 30.45 -1.25 11.47
N ALA A 17 31.68 -0.75 11.54
CA ALA A 17 32.00 0.66 11.40
C ALA A 17 31.63 1.19 10.02
N LEU A 18 31.99 0.47 8.95
CA LEU A 18 31.59 0.83 7.58
C LEU A 18 30.08 0.86 7.39
N LYS A 19 29.35 -0.14 7.94
CA LYS A 19 27.87 -0.16 7.89
C LYS A 19 27.26 1.00 8.66
N ARG A 20 27.85 1.42 9.77
CA ARG A 20 27.40 2.59 10.53
C ARG A 20 27.62 3.88 9.74
N GLU A 21 28.81 4.07 9.20
CA GLU A 21 29.16 5.25 8.39
C GLU A 21 28.24 5.37 7.17
N ALA A 22 28.04 4.27 6.43
CA ALA A 22 27.13 4.26 5.29
C ALA A 22 25.68 4.62 5.68
N ARG A 23 25.20 4.19 6.86
CA ARG A 23 23.87 4.57 7.37
C ARG A 23 23.79 6.05 7.73
N PHE A 24 24.84 6.62 8.33
CA PHE A 24 24.88 8.05 8.64
C PHE A 24 24.91 8.91 7.37
N ALA A 25 25.74 8.55 6.40
CA ALA A 25 25.82 9.24 5.11
C ALA A 25 24.48 9.18 4.35
N GLU A 26 23.83 8.02 4.35
CA GLU A 26 22.49 7.84 3.76
C GLU A 26 21.44 8.70 4.47
N GLN A 27 21.43 8.72 5.80
CA GLN A 27 20.50 9.54 6.57
C GLN A 27 20.73 11.04 6.30
N ALA A 28 21.98 11.51 6.32
CA ALA A 28 22.32 12.89 6.01
C ALA A 28 21.94 13.29 4.58
N ARG A 29 22.02 12.36 3.61
CA ARG A 29 21.50 12.60 2.26
C ARG A 29 19.97 12.75 2.27
N ARG A 30 19.25 11.86 2.95
CA ARG A 30 17.79 11.92 3.07
C ARG A 30 17.31 13.20 3.76
N ASP A 31 18.01 13.63 4.80
CA ASP A 31 17.70 14.87 5.52
C ASP A 31 17.86 16.10 4.62
N ARG A 32 18.96 16.17 3.86
CA ARG A 32 19.17 17.23 2.87
C ARG A 32 18.06 17.25 1.82
N ILE A 33 17.66 16.09 1.32
CA ILE A 33 16.53 15.98 0.37
C ILE A 33 15.24 16.46 1.02
N LEU A 34 14.94 16.02 2.25
CA LEU A 34 13.72 16.38 2.97
C LEU A 34 13.60 17.90 3.16
N LEU A 35 14.67 18.54 3.65
CA LEU A 35 14.73 19.99 3.85
C LEU A 35 14.77 20.78 2.54
N ALA A 36 15.31 20.21 1.46
CA ALA A 36 15.29 20.83 0.14
C ALA A 36 13.92 20.70 -0.56
N THR A 37 13.17 19.64 -0.26
CA THR A 37 11.86 19.37 -0.86
C THR A 37 10.77 20.19 -0.20
N PHE A 38 10.85 20.39 1.12
CA PHE A 38 9.81 21.05 1.89
C PHE A 38 10.35 22.26 2.64
N THR A 39 9.72 23.42 2.42
CA THR A 39 10.11 24.67 3.06
C THR A 39 9.45 24.84 4.44
N SER A 40 8.33 24.16 4.67
CA SER A 40 7.59 24.18 5.93
C SER A 40 6.98 22.81 6.29
N GLU A 41 6.59 22.65 7.56
CA GLU A 41 5.75 21.51 7.96
C GLU A 41 4.41 21.47 7.23
N GLU A 42 3.88 22.64 6.87
CA GLU A 42 2.60 22.74 6.19
C GLU A 42 2.69 22.22 4.76
N ASP A 43 3.84 22.40 4.09
CA ASP A 43 4.09 21.82 2.76
C ASP A 43 4.03 20.29 2.82
N ILE A 44 4.63 19.69 3.85
CA ILE A 44 4.62 18.23 4.06
C ILE A 44 3.17 17.75 4.25
N LYS A 45 2.39 18.45 5.08
CA LYS A 45 0.99 18.10 5.33
C LYS A 45 0.14 18.28 4.08
N PHE A 46 0.34 19.37 3.33
CA PHE A 46 -0.37 19.65 2.10
C PHE A 46 -0.15 18.53 1.07
N VAL A 47 1.11 18.17 0.79
CA VAL A 47 1.41 17.08 -0.17
C VAL A 47 0.88 15.74 0.34
N ARG A 48 0.95 15.48 1.64
CA ARG A 48 0.33 14.29 2.26
C ARG A 48 -1.16 14.26 2.00
N ASP A 49 -1.86 15.35 2.30
CA ASP A 49 -3.32 15.41 2.27
C ASP A 49 -3.85 15.37 0.84
N ASP A 50 -3.17 16.01 -0.11
CA ASP A 50 -3.44 15.89 -1.54
C ASP A 50 -3.33 14.44 -2.03
N ARG A 51 -2.20 13.77 -1.73
CA ARG A 51 -2.01 12.36 -2.11
C ARG A 51 -3.01 11.43 -1.42
N LEU A 52 -3.34 11.70 -0.16
CA LEU A 52 -4.36 10.93 0.56
C LEU A 52 -5.76 11.16 -0.03
N ALA A 53 -6.08 12.37 -0.46
CA ALA A 53 -7.35 12.69 -1.11
C ALA A 53 -7.48 11.90 -2.42
N ALA A 54 -6.44 11.90 -3.27
CA ALA A 54 -6.43 11.10 -4.49
C ALA A 54 -6.66 9.60 -4.22
N LEU A 55 -5.95 9.02 -3.23
CA LEU A 55 -6.16 7.62 -2.85
C LEU A 55 -7.56 7.36 -2.28
N ASN A 56 -8.12 8.30 -1.50
CA ASN A 56 -9.48 8.18 -0.97
C ASN A 56 -10.51 8.15 -2.08
N SER A 57 -10.36 9.02 -3.10
CA SER A 57 -11.25 9.04 -4.27
C SER A 57 -11.19 7.71 -5.02
N THR A 58 -10.00 7.17 -5.26
CA THR A 58 -9.84 5.85 -5.90
C THR A 58 -10.50 4.74 -5.09
N ILE A 59 -10.31 4.73 -3.77
CA ILE A 59 -10.94 3.77 -2.87
C ILE A 59 -12.47 3.86 -2.96
N MET A 60 -13.02 5.08 -2.89
CA MET A 60 -14.46 5.32 -2.93
C MET A 60 -15.08 4.82 -4.25
N ILE A 61 -14.52 5.21 -5.39
CA ILE A 61 -14.99 4.77 -6.71
C ILE A 61 -14.90 3.24 -6.84
N THR A 62 -13.82 2.64 -6.36
CA THR A 62 -13.65 1.18 -6.38
C THR A 62 -14.70 0.48 -5.50
N GLN A 63 -15.03 1.03 -4.34
CA GLN A 63 -16.05 0.51 -3.44
C GLN A 63 -17.45 0.61 -4.03
N GLU A 64 -17.78 1.74 -4.64
CA GLU A 64 -19.06 1.95 -5.34
C GLU A 64 -19.21 0.93 -6.48
N LYS A 65 -18.17 0.78 -7.30
CA LYS A 65 -18.21 -0.20 -8.40
C LYS A 65 -18.30 -1.63 -7.90
N LEU A 66 -17.58 -1.95 -6.83
CA LEU A 66 -17.64 -3.28 -6.21
C LEU A 66 -19.06 -3.58 -5.71
N ALA A 67 -19.72 -2.62 -5.05
CA ALA A 67 -21.09 -2.78 -4.58
C ALA A 67 -22.07 -3.01 -5.73
N GLU A 68 -21.95 -2.26 -6.82
CA GLU A 68 -22.77 -2.44 -8.03
C GLU A 68 -22.61 -3.86 -8.62
N LEU A 69 -21.37 -4.34 -8.79
CA LEU A 69 -21.11 -5.67 -9.34
C LEU A 69 -21.60 -6.79 -8.41
N GLN A 70 -21.50 -6.60 -7.09
CA GLN A 70 -22.01 -7.57 -6.11
C GLN A 70 -23.53 -7.68 -6.16
N LEU A 71 -24.25 -6.57 -6.37
CA LEU A 71 -25.70 -6.59 -6.56
C LEU A 71 -26.08 -7.32 -7.86
N GLN A 72 -25.39 -7.02 -8.96
CA GLN A 72 -25.60 -7.71 -10.24
C GLN A 72 -25.31 -9.21 -10.14
N GLN A 73 -24.26 -9.57 -9.40
CA GLN A 73 -23.90 -10.97 -9.17
C GLN A 73 -24.99 -11.69 -8.37
N ALA A 74 -25.47 -11.09 -7.29
CA ALA A 74 -26.51 -11.67 -6.45
C ALA A 74 -27.82 -11.89 -7.23
N ASP A 75 -28.19 -10.97 -8.14
CA ASP A 75 -29.35 -11.14 -9.00
C ASP A 75 -29.20 -12.34 -9.95
N LEU A 76 -28.06 -12.47 -10.64
CA LEU A 76 -27.80 -13.62 -11.52
C LEU A 76 -27.73 -14.95 -10.76
N GLU A 77 -27.16 -14.94 -9.56
CA GLU A 77 -27.12 -16.12 -8.68
C GLU A 77 -28.53 -16.52 -8.23
N ALA A 78 -29.40 -15.55 -7.89
CA ALA A 78 -30.80 -15.82 -7.57
C ALA A 78 -31.58 -16.38 -8.77
N GLN A 79 -31.35 -15.85 -9.98
CA GLN A 79 -31.94 -16.39 -11.21
C GLN A 79 -31.48 -17.83 -11.49
N ALA A 80 -30.20 -18.12 -11.27
CA ALA A 80 -29.67 -19.48 -11.41
C ALA A 80 -30.29 -20.43 -10.38
N GLN A 81 -30.39 -20.00 -9.12
CA GLN A 81 -30.96 -20.80 -8.04
C GLN A 81 -32.43 -21.12 -8.27
N SER A 82 -33.24 -20.12 -8.67
CA SER A 82 -34.67 -20.32 -9.01
C SER A 82 -34.88 -21.39 -10.08
N ARG A 83 -33.98 -21.46 -11.07
CA ARG A 83 -34.03 -22.52 -12.10
C ARG A 83 -33.67 -23.89 -11.54
N VAL A 84 -32.65 -23.97 -10.68
CA VAL A 84 -32.29 -25.21 -9.98
C VAL A 84 -33.47 -25.71 -9.14
N ASP A 85 -34.11 -24.82 -8.38
CA ASP A 85 -35.25 -25.15 -7.51
C ASP A 85 -36.46 -25.65 -8.31
N THR A 86 -36.68 -25.08 -9.50
CA THR A 86 -37.74 -25.49 -10.44
C THR A 86 -37.32 -26.65 -11.34
N LYS A 87 -36.15 -27.28 -11.10
CA LYS A 87 -35.57 -28.38 -11.90
C LYS A 87 -35.40 -28.05 -13.38
N GLN A 88 -35.23 -26.76 -13.69
CA GLN A 88 -34.93 -26.26 -15.02
C GLN A 88 -33.42 -26.11 -15.20
N PRO A 89 -32.89 -26.35 -16.41
CA PRO A 89 -31.48 -26.10 -16.68
C PRO A 89 -31.17 -24.61 -16.56
N VAL A 90 -30.05 -24.28 -15.90
CA VAL A 90 -29.51 -22.92 -15.87
C VAL A 90 -28.93 -22.58 -17.25
N PRO A 91 -29.38 -21.51 -17.91
CA PRO A 91 -28.83 -21.08 -19.20
C PRO A 91 -27.33 -20.80 -19.12
N ALA A 92 -26.59 -21.12 -20.19
CA ALA A 92 -25.15 -20.84 -20.27
C ALA A 92 -24.85 -19.34 -20.04
N VAL A 93 -25.67 -18.45 -20.60
CA VAL A 93 -25.56 -16.99 -20.43
C VAL A 93 -25.58 -16.57 -18.96
N VAL A 94 -26.40 -17.22 -18.12
CA VAL A 94 -26.48 -16.92 -16.68
C VAL A 94 -25.22 -17.40 -15.97
N ARG A 95 -24.76 -18.64 -16.23
CA ARG A 95 -23.51 -19.16 -15.64
C ARG A 95 -22.29 -18.31 -16.02
N GLU A 96 -22.12 -18.03 -17.31
CA GLU A 96 -21.02 -17.18 -17.81
C GLU A 96 -21.11 -15.75 -17.28
N GLY A 97 -22.32 -15.24 -17.03
CA GLY A 97 -22.53 -13.96 -16.36
C GLY A 97 -21.99 -13.97 -14.92
N VAL A 98 -22.36 -14.97 -14.13
CA VAL A 98 -21.88 -15.14 -12.75
C VAL A 98 -20.36 -15.27 -12.71
N GLU A 99 -19.77 -16.10 -13.57
CA GLU A 99 -18.31 -16.29 -13.62
C GLU A 99 -17.57 -14.98 -13.94
N ARG A 100 -18.04 -14.21 -14.93
CA ARG A 100 -17.43 -12.91 -15.30
C ARG A 100 -17.56 -11.87 -14.20
N LEU A 101 -18.71 -11.80 -13.53
CA LEU A 101 -18.92 -10.89 -12.41
C LEU A 101 -18.04 -11.28 -11.22
N SER A 102 -17.93 -12.57 -10.91
CA SER A 102 -17.06 -13.10 -9.85
C SER A 102 -15.59 -12.73 -10.08
N ALA A 103 -15.09 -12.90 -11.32
CA ALA A 103 -13.74 -12.49 -11.68
C ALA A 103 -13.53 -10.98 -11.48
N SER A 104 -14.50 -10.17 -11.91
CA SER A 104 -14.44 -8.71 -11.80
C SER A 104 -14.49 -8.24 -10.33
N VAL A 105 -15.35 -8.83 -9.51
CA VAL A 105 -15.45 -8.62 -8.05
C VAL A 105 -14.12 -8.96 -7.38
N SER A 106 -13.49 -10.07 -7.76
CA SER A 106 -12.18 -10.48 -7.22
C SER A 106 -11.09 -9.44 -7.53
N ILE A 107 -11.02 -8.96 -8.77
CA ILE A 107 -10.07 -7.93 -9.20
C ILE A 107 -10.27 -6.63 -8.41
N LEU A 108 -11.52 -6.17 -8.27
CA LEU A 108 -11.81 -4.94 -7.53
C LEU A 108 -11.49 -5.07 -6.03
N LYS A 109 -11.75 -6.23 -5.41
CA LYS A 109 -11.37 -6.50 -4.02
C LYS A 109 -9.86 -6.47 -3.82
N ALA A 110 -9.10 -7.04 -4.76
CA ALA A 110 -7.63 -6.99 -4.73
C ALA A 110 -7.12 -5.55 -4.87
N SER A 111 -7.66 -4.79 -5.82
CA SER A 111 -7.35 -3.37 -6.02
C SER A 111 -7.63 -2.54 -4.75
N LEU A 112 -8.82 -2.71 -4.17
CA LEU A 112 -9.22 -2.02 -2.93
C LEU A 112 -8.26 -2.33 -1.77
N THR A 113 -7.88 -3.60 -1.62
CA THR A 113 -6.92 -4.02 -0.59
C THR A 113 -5.55 -3.36 -0.79
N SER A 114 -5.10 -3.31 -2.05
CA SER A 114 -3.85 -2.65 -2.43
C SER A 114 -3.87 -1.15 -2.10
N SER A 115 -4.89 -0.42 -2.56
CA SER A 115 -5.03 1.02 -2.30
C SER A 115 -5.15 1.35 -0.81
N GLN A 116 -5.83 0.51 -0.03
CA GLN A 116 -5.88 0.67 1.42
C GLN A 116 -4.52 0.44 2.08
N SER A 117 -3.74 -0.53 1.58
CA SER A 117 -2.36 -0.77 2.04
C SER A 117 -1.45 0.41 1.72
N GLU A 118 -1.52 0.90 0.49
CA GLU A 118 -0.79 2.08 0.04
C GLU A 118 -1.13 3.30 0.91
N LYS A 119 -2.41 3.58 1.17
CA LYS A 119 -2.85 4.65 2.08
C LYS A 119 -2.23 4.53 3.46
N ARG A 120 -2.14 3.32 4.04
CA ARG A 120 -1.50 3.10 5.35
C ARG A 120 0.00 3.35 5.30
N THR A 121 0.67 2.87 4.25
CA THR A 121 2.11 3.07 4.04
C THR A 121 2.44 4.55 3.86
N LEU A 122 1.65 5.25 3.05
CA LEU A 122 1.78 6.69 2.80
C LEU A 122 1.65 7.49 4.10
N LYS A 123 0.62 7.19 4.91
CA LYS A 123 0.45 7.84 6.23
C LYS A 123 1.65 7.65 7.14
N LYS A 124 2.21 6.43 7.18
CA LYS A 124 3.39 6.13 8.00
C LYS A 124 4.64 6.87 7.51
N ALA A 125 4.86 6.89 6.19
CA ALA A 125 5.98 7.60 5.58
C ALA A 125 5.94 9.10 5.91
N PHE A 126 4.81 9.77 5.67
CA PHE A 126 4.68 11.20 5.98
C PHE A 126 4.74 11.50 7.48
N ALA A 127 4.29 10.61 8.35
CA ALA A 127 4.46 10.78 9.80
C ALA A 127 5.93 10.73 10.20
N ALA A 128 6.72 9.83 9.59
CA ALA A 128 8.16 9.75 9.80
C ALA A 128 8.89 10.98 9.26
N ASP A 129 8.55 11.43 8.04
CA ASP A 129 9.12 12.63 7.43
C ASP A 129 8.82 13.88 8.24
N LEU A 130 7.59 14.05 8.72
CA LEU A 130 7.21 15.18 9.57
C LEU A 130 7.96 15.16 10.91
N GLY A 131 8.09 13.99 11.52
CA GLY A 131 8.89 13.82 12.74
C GLY A 131 10.37 14.15 12.51
N ARG A 132 10.93 13.70 11.38
CA ARG A 132 12.32 13.99 11.03
C ARG A 132 12.53 15.47 10.73
N TYR A 133 11.64 16.09 9.96
CA TYR A 133 11.68 17.51 9.64
C TYR A 133 11.69 18.37 10.90
N ARG A 134 10.78 18.10 11.85
CA ARG A 134 10.73 18.77 13.17
C ARG A 134 12.04 18.67 13.92
N HIS A 135 12.60 17.47 13.97
CA HIS A 135 13.86 17.25 14.65
C HIS A 135 15.00 18.05 14.01
N LEU A 136 15.08 18.07 12.67
CA LEU A 136 16.11 18.81 11.94
C LEU A 136 15.97 20.34 12.08
N LYS A 137 14.73 20.86 12.19
CA LYS A 137 14.47 22.30 12.38
C LYS A 137 14.69 22.79 13.82
N ALA A 138 14.74 21.89 14.79
CA ALA A 138 14.98 22.20 16.19
C ALA A 138 16.47 22.10 16.60
N GLN A 139 17.34 21.70 15.68
CA GLN A 139 18.80 21.68 15.85
C GLN A 139 19.42 23.06 15.63
#